data_AF-A0A0N4UDM1-F1
#
_entry.id   AF-A0A0N4UDM1-F1
#
_cell.length_a   1.000
_cell.length_b   1.000
_cell.length_c   1.000
_cell.angle_alpha   90.00
_cell.angle_beta   90.00
_cell.angle_gamma   90.00
#
_symmetry.space_group_name_H-M   'P 1'
#
loop_
_entity.id
_entity.type
_entity.pdbx_description
1 polymer ?
#
loop_
_entity_poly.entity_id
_entity_poly.type
_entity_poly.pdbx_seq_one_letter_code
_entity_poly.pdbx_strand_id
1 'polypeptide(L)'
;MFLFLCLIVLPTVFGGTTVLEICNKTVGGDNKRRPTVDPNLCYDNDANACHAALGVTDGQKLLNQNKENEDYEVHENCYKPELRDYAQRECPRTCAMCCLSKAFNCENDSTSTIAVTRPACADQRTNCEKYAPFCRHERYSAVLSTICPRTCGLCVRR
;
A
#
# COMPACT_ATOMS: atom_id res chain seq x y z
N MET A 1 -29.47 45.48 -18.25
CA MET A 1 -29.25 45.17 -16.82
C MET A 1 -30.19 44.02 -16.51
N PHE A 2 -29.77 42.75 -16.55
CA PHE A 2 -28.91 42.09 -15.58
C PHE A 2 -27.89 41.16 -16.26
N LEU A 3 -26.61 41.45 -16.06
CA LEU A 3 -25.51 40.50 -16.20
C LEU A 3 -25.61 39.55 -15.00
N PHE A 4 -26.28 38.39 -15.17
CA PHE A 4 -26.15 37.31 -14.21
C PHE A 4 -24.77 36.68 -14.39
N LEU A 5 -23.81 37.21 -13.64
CA LEU A 5 -22.64 36.48 -13.20
C LEU A 5 -23.14 35.25 -12.42
N CYS A 6 -23.50 34.17 -13.14
CA CYS A 6 -23.54 32.86 -12.54
C CYS A 6 -22.11 32.56 -12.14
N LEU A 7 -21.79 32.90 -10.89
CA LEU A 7 -20.70 32.34 -10.13
C LEU A 7 -20.79 30.84 -10.32
N ILE A 8 -19.98 30.34 -11.25
CA ILE A 8 -19.73 28.93 -11.46
C ILE A 8 -19.12 28.48 -10.14
N VAL A 9 -19.97 27.98 -9.26
CA VAL A 9 -19.53 27.21 -8.10
C VAL A 9 -18.92 25.96 -8.73
N LEU A 10 -17.64 26.03 -9.10
CA LEU A 10 -16.86 24.84 -9.39
C LEU A 10 -17.01 24.00 -8.13
N PRO A 11 -17.69 22.84 -8.18
CA PRO A 11 -17.69 21.96 -7.04
C PRO A 11 -16.23 21.59 -6.82
N THR A 12 -15.65 22.15 -5.76
CA THR A 12 -14.38 21.70 -5.23
C THR A 12 -14.62 20.25 -4.85
N VAL A 13 -14.25 19.34 -5.74
CA VAL A 13 -14.24 17.90 -5.46
C VAL A 13 -13.08 17.68 -4.49
N PHE A 14 -13.31 17.99 -3.22
CA PHE A 14 -12.48 17.46 -2.16
C PHE A 14 -12.78 15.97 -2.11
N GLY A 15 -11.84 15.15 -2.57
CA GLY A 15 -11.96 13.70 -2.46
C GLY A 15 -12.08 13.30 -0.98
N GLY A 16 -13.08 12.49 -0.66
CA GLY A 16 -13.30 11.97 0.68
C GLY A 16 -12.34 10.84 1.06
N THR A 17 -12.28 10.54 2.36
CA THR A 17 -11.70 9.28 2.85
C THR A 17 -12.80 8.23 3.02
N THR A 18 -12.42 6.96 2.97
CA THR A 18 -13.31 5.83 3.20
C THR A 18 -12.58 4.71 3.93
N VAL A 19 -13.34 3.89 4.66
CA VAL A 19 -12.83 2.73 5.39
C VAL A 19 -12.51 1.59 4.42
N LEU A 20 -11.56 0.74 4.79
CA LEU A 20 -11.19 -0.42 3.98
C LEU A 20 -12.38 -1.37 3.73
N GLU A 21 -12.63 -1.66 2.44
CA GLU A 21 -13.63 -2.65 2.00
C GLU A 21 -13.01 -4.04 1.80
N ILE A 22 -11.76 -4.10 1.34
CA ILE A 22 -10.99 -5.32 1.09
C ILE A 22 -9.64 -5.26 1.81
N CYS A 23 -8.89 -6.36 1.82
CA CYS A 23 -7.59 -6.45 2.50
C CYS A 23 -7.62 -5.98 3.96
N ASN A 24 -8.75 -6.17 4.65
CA ASN A 24 -8.91 -5.77 6.03
C ASN A 24 -9.05 -6.97 6.98
N LYS A 25 -8.64 -6.74 8.23
CA LYS A 25 -8.89 -7.57 9.40
C LYS A 25 -9.59 -6.73 10.46
N THR A 26 -10.40 -7.37 11.28
CA THR A 26 -11.00 -6.71 12.46
C THR A 26 -10.01 -6.72 13.62
N VAL A 27 -9.91 -5.61 14.35
CA VAL A 27 -9.11 -5.47 15.57
C VAL A 27 -9.96 -4.91 16.71
N GLY A 28 -9.65 -5.33 17.94
CA GLY A 28 -10.33 -4.88 19.15
C GLY A 28 -11.79 -5.33 19.27
N GLY A 29 -12.42 -4.96 20.39
CA GLY A 29 -13.82 -5.29 20.68
C GLY A 29 -14.84 -4.57 19.78
N ASP A 30 -14.44 -3.45 19.17
CA ASP A 30 -15.31 -2.61 18.33
C ASP A 30 -15.30 -2.98 16.84
N ASN A 31 -14.72 -4.13 16.47
CA ASN A 31 -14.63 -4.62 15.09
C ASN A 31 -14.00 -3.62 14.09
N LYS A 32 -12.95 -2.90 14.52
CA LYS A 32 -12.29 -1.88 13.69
C LYS A 32 -11.55 -2.51 12.53
N ARG A 33 -11.67 -1.95 11.33
CA ARG A 33 -11.06 -2.50 10.12
C ARG A 33 -9.67 -1.92 9.91
N ARG A 34 -8.65 -2.76 9.96
CA ARG A 34 -7.26 -2.41 9.65
C ARG A 34 -6.71 -3.27 8.53
N PRO A 35 -5.64 -2.84 7.84
CA PRO A 35 -5.02 -3.65 6.79
C PRO A 35 -4.59 -5.02 7.32
N THR A 36 -4.87 -6.08 6.56
CA THR A 36 -4.39 -7.43 6.88
C THR A 36 -2.86 -7.49 6.86
N VAL A 37 -2.27 -6.75 5.93
CA VAL A 37 -0.83 -6.60 5.74
C VAL A 37 -0.48 -5.14 5.96
N ASP A 38 0.58 -4.86 6.72
CA ASP A 38 1.03 -3.48 6.96
C ASP A 38 1.34 -2.78 5.61
N PRO A 39 0.71 -1.63 5.31
CA PRO A 39 0.94 -0.85 4.09
C PRO A 39 2.40 -0.47 3.83
N ASN A 40 3.23 -0.39 4.88
CA ASN A 40 4.65 -0.10 4.76
C ASN A 40 5.47 -1.26 4.21
N LEU A 41 4.95 -2.49 4.25
CA LEU A 41 5.65 -3.68 3.73
C LEU A 41 5.63 -3.74 2.21
N CYS A 42 4.62 -3.15 1.57
CA CYS A 42 4.57 -3.02 0.13
C CYS A 42 4.84 -1.57 -0.29
N TYR A 43 4.94 -1.36 -1.61
CA TYR A 43 5.20 -0.08 -2.24
C TYR A 43 4.28 0.06 -3.44
N ASP A 44 3.87 1.29 -3.73
CA ASP A 44 3.21 1.59 -5.00
C ASP A 44 4.20 1.37 -6.15
N ASN A 45 3.70 0.86 -7.27
CA ASN A 45 4.56 0.60 -8.44
C ASN A 45 5.12 1.93 -8.99
N ASP A 46 4.29 2.97 -8.97
CA ASP A 46 4.63 4.37 -9.24
C ASP A 46 3.83 5.24 -8.27
N ALA A 47 4.50 5.72 -7.21
CA ALA A 47 3.87 6.52 -6.18
C ALA A 47 3.30 7.84 -6.72
N ASN A 48 3.98 8.46 -7.68
CA ASN A 48 3.55 9.72 -8.29
C ASN A 48 2.30 9.52 -9.16
N ALA A 49 2.26 8.44 -9.93
CA ALA A 49 1.08 8.08 -10.72
C ALA A 49 -0.11 7.73 -9.81
N CYS A 50 0.12 7.02 -8.71
CA CYS A 50 -0.91 6.75 -7.72
C CYS A 50 -1.45 8.02 -7.07
N HIS A 51 -0.57 8.92 -6.63
CA HIS A 51 -0.96 10.22 -6.08
C HIS A 51 -1.78 11.04 -7.08
N ALA A 52 -1.32 11.12 -8.34
CA ALA A 52 -2.00 11.86 -9.39
C ALA A 52 -3.36 11.25 -9.77
N ALA A 53 -3.42 9.93 -9.97
CA ALA A 53 -4.64 9.23 -10.37
C ALA A 53 -5.69 9.23 -9.28
N LEU A 54 -5.27 9.08 -8.02
CA LEU A 54 -6.17 9.07 -6.87
C LEU A 54 -6.47 10.48 -6.37
N GLY A 55 -5.83 11.53 -6.90
CA GLY A 55 -5.97 12.90 -6.40
C GLY A 55 -5.45 13.06 -4.97
N VAL A 56 -4.57 12.15 -4.53
CA VAL A 56 -3.94 12.22 -3.22
C VAL A 56 -2.78 13.21 -3.32
N THR A 57 -2.87 14.34 -2.62
CA THR A 57 -1.78 15.31 -2.60
C THR A 57 -0.72 14.90 -1.57
N ASP A 58 0.55 15.22 -1.87
CA ASP A 58 1.66 15.01 -0.93
C ASP A 58 1.34 15.68 0.41
N GLY A 59 1.18 14.88 1.47
CA GLY A 59 0.84 15.38 2.80
C GLY A 59 -0.61 15.16 3.25
N GLN A 60 -1.50 14.63 2.39
CA GLN A 60 -2.70 13.94 2.87
C GLN A 60 -2.27 12.65 3.59
N LYS A 61 -1.80 12.80 4.82
CA LYS A 61 -1.75 11.70 5.77
C LYS A 61 -3.20 11.25 5.94
N LEU A 62 -3.58 10.19 5.24
CA LEU A 62 -4.91 9.62 5.35
C LEU A 62 -5.15 9.35 6.84
N LEU A 63 -6.39 9.59 7.29
CA LEU A 63 -6.72 9.57 8.70
C LEU A 63 -6.41 8.19 9.30
N ASN A 64 -6.04 8.18 10.58
CA ASN A 64 -5.99 6.98 11.41
C ASN A 64 -5.02 5.86 10.97
N GLN A 65 -4.15 6.14 9.99
CA GLN A 65 -3.10 5.20 9.56
C GLN A 65 -2.15 4.79 10.69
N ASN A 66 -1.93 5.68 11.66
CA ASN A 66 -1.07 5.42 12.84
C ASN A 66 -1.83 5.00 14.10
N LYS A 67 -3.17 4.92 14.05
CA LYS A 67 -4.00 4.67 15.23
C LYS A 67 -4.55 3.26 15.21
N GLU A 68 -3.91 2.34 15.94
CA GLU A 68 -4.24 0.91 15.92
C GLU A 68 -5.68 0.59 16.35
N ASN A 69 -6.31 1.45 17.15
CA ASN A 69 -7.67 1.25 17.67
C ASN A 69 -8.75 1.99 16.88
N GLU A 70 -8.44 2.53 15.72
CA GLU A 70 -9.39 3.20 14.84
C GLU A 70 -9.45 2.50 13.47
N ASP A 71 -10.54 2.73 12.74
CA ASP A 71 -10.67 2.25 11.36
C ASP A 71 -9.59 2.89 10.49
N TYR A 72 -8.91 2.08 9.70
CA TYR A 72 -7.92 2.56 8.73
C TYR A 72 -8.65 3.16 7.54
N GLU A 73 -8.29 4.38 7.19
CA GLU A 73 -8.91 5.10 6.09
C GLU A 73 -7.96 5.27 4.90
N VAL A 74 -8.53 5.17 3.70
CA VAL A 74 -7.88 5.41 2.42
C VAL A 74 -8.69 6.42 1.61
N HIS A 75 -8.13 6.91 0.51
CA HIS A 75 -8.87 7.81 -0.37
C HIS A 75 -10.03 7.06 -1.05
N GLU A 76 -11.20 7.70 -1.20
CA GLU A 76 -12.38 7.11 -1.82
C GLU A 76 -12.11 6.57 -3.24
N ASN A 77 -11.18 7.21 -3.95
CA ASN A 77 -10.77 6.83 -5.30
C ASN A 77 -10.13 5.43 -5.37
N CYS A 78 -9.71 4.85 -4.25
CA CYS A 78 -9.26 3.46 -4.18
C CYS A 78 -10.37 2.45 -4.53
N TYR A 79 -11.64 2.86 -4.38
CA TYR A 79 -12.81 1.99 -4.62
C TYR A 79 -13.73 2.51 -5.73
N LYS A 80 -13.46 3.67 -6.33
CA LYS A 80 -14.26 4.18 -7.46
C LYS A 80 -14.21 3.21 -8.64
N PRO A 81 -15.34 2.83 -9.25
CA PRO A 81 -15.37 1.85 -10.34
C PRO A 81 -14.40 2.13 -11.49
N GLU A 82 -14.17 3.40 -11.81
CA GLU A 82 -13.29 3.84 -12.90
C GLU A 82 -11.79 3.69 -12.56
N LEU A 83 -11.45 3.63 -11.27
CA LEU A 83 -10.07 3.61 -10.77
C LEU A 83 -9.72 2.36 -9.96
N ARG A 84 -10.71 1.58 -9.51
CA ARG A 84 -10.56 0.45 -8.59
C ARG A 84 -9.54 -0.57 -9.09
N ASP A 85 -9.61 -0.91 -10.36
CA ASP A 85 -8.70 -1.85 -11.02
C ASP A 85 -7.26 -1.34 -11.09
N TYR A 86 -7.09 -0.04 -11.37
CA TYR A 86 -5.80 0.62 -11.37
C TYR A 86 -5.23 0.68 -9.95
N ALA A 87 -6.02 1.12 -8.97
CA ALA A 87 -5.65 1.20 -7.56
C ALA A 87 -5.19 -0.16 -6.99
N GLN A 88 -5.90 -1.23 -7.31
CA GLN A 88 -5.58 -2.59 -6.87
C GLN A 88 -4.25 -3.12 -7.40
N ARG A 89 -3.92 -2.78 -8.65
CA ARG A 89 -2.73 -3.31 -9.34
C ARG A 89 -1.50 -2.42 -9.18
N GLU A 90 -1.69 -1.11 -9.14
CA GLU A 90 -0.62 -0.11 -9.18
C GLU A 90 -0.36 0.57 -7.84
N CYS A 91 -1.35 0.62 -6.95
CA CYS A 91 -1.31 1.41 -5.71
C CYS A 91 -1.48 0.58 -4.41
N PRO A 92 -0.77 -0.55 -4.23
CA PRO A 92 -0.95 -1.43 -3.08
C PRO A 92 -0.61 -0.77 -1.74
N ARG A 93 0.29 0.23 -1.68
CA ARG A 93 0.58 0.97 -0.44
C ARG A 93 -0.46 2.07 -0.23
N THR A 94 -0.65 2.93 -1.23
CA THR A 94 -1.56 4.10 -1.12
C THR A 94 -2.99 3.67 -0.78
N CYS A 95 -3.47 2.57 -1.36
CA CYS A 95 -4.79 2.02 -1.08
C CYS A 95 -4.82 0.90 -0.03
N ALA A 96 -3.69 0.62 0.64
CA ALA A 96 -3.55 -0.46 1.62
C ALA A 96 -3.99 -1.84 1.11
N MET A 97 -3.74 -2.10 -0.17
CA MET A 97 -4.06 -3.35 -0.87
C MET A 97 -2.84 -4.27 -1.02
N CYS A 98 -1.84 -4.16 -0.14
CA CYS A 98 -0.67 -5.05 -0.14
C CYS A 98 -1.07 -6.54 -0.19
N CYS A 99 -2.21 -6.91 0.42
CA CYS A 99 -2.71 -8.28 0.42
C CYS A 99 -3.04 -8.85 -0.96
N LEU A 100 -3.21 -8.01 -1.99
CA LEU A 100 -3.44 -8.46 -3.38
C LEU A 100 -2.14 -8.76 -4.13
N SER A 101 -1.00 -8.26 -3.63
CA SER A 101 0.29 -8.58 -4.20
C SER A 101 0.62 -10.05 -3.97
N LYS A 102 1.20 -10.72 -4.96
CA LYS A 102 1.64 -12.13 -4.86
C LYS A 102 2.60 -12.38 -3.69
N ALA A 103 3.37 -11.36 -3.27
CA ALA A 103 4.31 -11.47 -2.17
C ALA A 103 3.61 -11.55 -0.80
N PHE A 104 2.35 -11.12 -0.70
CA PHE A 104 1.59 -11.09 0.57
C PHE A 104 0.26 -11.84 0.50
N ASN A 105 -0.26 -12.16 -0.68
CA ASN A 105 -1.40 -13.05 -0.88
C ASN A 105 -0.98 -14.53 -0.76
N CYS A 106 -0.03 -14.85 0.12
CA CYS A 106 0.20 -16.25 0.45
C CYS A 106 -1.15 -16.76 0.99
N GLU A 107 -1.76 -17.72 0.29
CA GLU A 107 -2.81 -18.54 0.89
C GLU A 107 -2.26 -18.94 2.25
N ASN A 108 -2.97 -18.53 3.32
CA ASN A 108 -2.78 -19.16 4.61
C ASN A 108 -3.22 -20.59 4.39
N ASP A 109 -2.31 -21.42 3.89
CA ASP A 109 -2.34 -22.84 4.15
C ASP A 109 -2.45 -22.93 5.67
N SER A 110 -3.69 -23.07 6.14
CA SER A 110 -3.99 -23.25 7.55
C SER A 110 -3.48 -24.60 8.04
N THR A 111 -2.73 -25.33 7.20
CA THR A 111 -1.81 -26.39 7.60
C THR A 111 -0.50 -25.79 8.11
N SER A 112 -0.58 -25.22 9.31
CA SER A 112 0.55 -24.98 10.20
C SER A 112 1.28 -26.30 10.53
N THR A 113 2.03 -26.89 9.59
CA THR A 113 3.15 -27.83 9.87
C THR A 113 4.11 -27.99 8.70
N ILE A 114 4.40 -26.94 7.94
CA ILE A 114 5.74 -26.86 7.35
C ILE A 114 6.46 -25.84 8.19
N ALA A 115 7.41 -26.33 9.00
CA ALA A 115 8.50 -25.50 9.46
C ALA A 115 9.17 -24.95 8.20
N VAL A 116 8.65 -23.82 7.70
CA VAL A 116 9.39 -22.98 6.78
C VAL A 116 10.54 -22.53 7.64
N THR A 117 11.64 -23.28 7.57
CA THR A 117 12.96 -22.77 7.88
C THR A 117 13.04 -21.50 7.05
N ARG A 118 12.70 -20.36 7.66
CA ARG A 118 12.87 -19.05 7.04
C ARG A 118 14.29 -19.10 6.50
N PRO A 119 14.51 -19.09 5.17
CA PRO A 119 15.86 -19.07 4.67
C PRO A 119 16.57 -17.94 5.41
N ALA A 120 17.74 -18.25 5.97
CA ALA A 120 18.55 -17.27 6.69
C ALA A 120 18.54 -15.99 5.87
N CYS A 121 18.25 -14.84 6.51
CA CYS A 121 18.07 -13.60 5.78
C CYS A 121 19.38 -13.26 5.05
N ALA A 122 19.40 -13.59 3.77
CA ALA A 122 20.57 -13.69 2.95
C ALA A 122 20.18 -13.35 1.52
N ASP A 123 21.14 -12.78 0.82
CA ASP A 123 20.99 -12.48 -0.59
C ASP A 123 20.95 -13.79 -1.38
N GLN A 124 19.91 -13.96 -2.20
CA GLN A 124 19.69 -15.14 -3.03
C GLN A 124 20.55 -15.12 -4.30
N ARG A 125 21.15 -13.97 -4.62
CA ARG A 125 21.99 -13.77 -5.81
C ARG A 125 23.35 -13.21 -5.40
N THR A 126 24.39 -13.64 -6.11
CA THR A 126 25.76 -13.19 -5.87
C THR A 126 26.02 -11.76 -6.33
N ASN A 127 25.17 -11.20 -7.18
CA ASN A 127 25.31 -9.85 -7.74
C ASN A 127 24.46 -8.79 -7.02
N CYS A 128 23.94 -9.07 -5.83
CA CYS A 128 23.12 -8.13 -5.07
C CYS A 128 23.85 -6.81 -4.77
N GLU A 129 25.16 -6.84 -4.51
CA GLU A 129 25.98 -5.64 -4.29
C GLU A 129 25.87 -4.63 -5.44
N LYS A 130 25.85 -5.11 -6.69
CA LYS A 130 25.67 -4.26 -7.88
C LYS A 130 24.31 -3.57 -7.89
N TYR A 131 23.30 -4.19 -7.26
CA TYR A 131 21.95 -3.67 -7.21
C TYR A 131 21.60 -2.92 -5.93
N ALA A 132 22.54 -2.80 -4.98
CA ALA A 132 22.33 -2.07 -3.73
C ALA A 132 21.76 -0.64 -3.93
N PRO A 133 22.20 0.15 -4.94
CA PRO A 133 21.62 1.47 -5.19
C PRO A 133 20.13 1.44 -5.55
N PHE A 134 19.64 0.32 -6.08
CA PHE A 134 18.26 0.16 -6.53
C PHE A 134 17.31 -0.38 -5.46
N CYS A 135 17.81 -0.69 -4.26
CA CYS A 135 16.98 -1.17 -3.14
C CYS A 135 15.87 -0.19 -2.75
N ARG A 136 16.05 1.11 -3.02
CA ARG A 136 15.05 2.16 -2.81
C ARG A 136 14.46 2.72 -4.10
N HIS A 137 14.76 2.10 -5.23
CA HIS A 137 14.26 2.53 -6.52
C HIS A 137 12.84 1.98 -6.72
N GLU A 138 11.90 2.83 -7.12
CA GLU A 138 10.47 2.51 -7.25
C GLU A 138 10.22 1.18 -7.99
N ARG A 139 10.83 1.01 -9.18
CA ARG A 139 10.66 -0.17 -10.03
C ARG A 139 11.37 -1.45 -9.57
N TYR A 140 12.43 -1.34 -8.76
CA TYR A 140 13.30 -2.48 -8.42
C TYR A 140 13.24 -2.90 -6.96
N SER A 141 12.76 -2.01 -6.08
CA SER A 141 12.72 -2.25 -4.63
C SER A 141 11.97 -3.52 -4.26
N ALA A 142 10.80 -3.80 -4.86
CA ALA A 142 10.00 -5.00 -4.61
C ALA A 142 10.70 -6.31 -5.03
N VAL A 143 11.48 -6.27 -6.11
CA VAL A 143 12.26 -7.43 -6.57
C VAL A 143 13.47 -7.63 -5.67
N LEU A 144 14.17 -6.55 -5.33
CA LEU A 144 15.38 -6.58 -4.52
C LEU A 144 15.08 -6.85 -3.03
N SER A 145 13.89 -6.51 -2.54
CA SER A 145 13.48 -6.89 -1.19
C SER A 145 13.34 -8.40 -1.01
N THR A 146 12.99 -9.09 -2.11
CA THR A 146 12.81 -10.55 -2.13
C THR A 146 14.13 -11.26 -2.39
N ILE A 147 14.90 -10.76 -3.36
CA ILE A 147 16.12 -11.42 -3.85
C ILE A 147 17.36 -11.02 -3.03
N CYS A 148 17.43 -9.77 -2.58
CA CYS A 148 18.59 -9.17 -1.93
C CYS A 148 18.25 -8.55 -0.55
N PRO A 149 17.51 -9.25 0.34
CA PRO A 149 17.04 -8.66 1.58
C PRO A 149 18.18 -8.22 2.50
N ARG A 150 19.34 -8.88 2.44
CA ARG A 150 20.51 -8.53 3.26
C ARG A 150 21.19 -7.29 2.71
N THR A 151 21.45 -7.24 1.41
CA THR A 151 22.01 -6.06 0.76
C THR A 151 21.10 -4.84 0.90
N CYS A 152 19.77 -5.02 0.81
CA CYS A 152 18.82 -3.93 1.01
C CYS A 152 18.55 -3.55 2.46
N GLY A 153 19.23 -4.20 3.43
CA GLY A 153 19.09 -3.87 4.86
C GLY A 153 17.74 -4.26 5.47
N LEU A 154 16.97 -5.14 4.82
CA LEU A 154 15.69 -5.65 5.31
C LEU A 154 15.86 -6.78 6.32
N CYS A 155 17.08 -7.31 6.44
CA CYS A 155 17.43 -8.25 7.50
C CYS A 155 17.58 -7.51 8.83
N VAL A 156 16.54 -7.55 9.66
CA VAL A 156 16.68 -7.18 11.08
C VAL A 156 17.51 -8.27 11.77
N ARG A 157 18.68 -7.91 12.28
CA ARG A 157 19.37 -8.76 13.25
C ARG A 157 18.48 -8.85 14.48
N ARG A 158 18.03 -10.04 14.83
CA ARG A 158 17.48 -10.31 16.15
C ARG A 158 18.60 -10.56 17.13
#